data_AF-D7L489-F1
#
_entry.id   AF-D7L489-F1
#
_cell.length_a   1.000
_cell.length_b   1.000
_cell.length_c   1.000
_cell.angle_alpha   90.00
_cell.angle_beta   90.00
_cell.angle_gamma   90.00
#
_symmetry.space_group_name_H-M   'P 1'
#
loop_
_entity.id
_entity.type
_entity.pdbx_description
1 polymer ?
#
loop_
_entity_poly.entity_id
_entity_poly.type
_entity_poly.pdbx_seq_one_letter_code
_entity_poly.pdbx_strand_id
1 'polypeptide(L)'
;MHTSHGEIDRFPVVYVGFGSEAKPSQTEINSIALGLELSGLPFFWVLKTRRGPWDTEPVELPEGFEERTAERGMVWRQGRAHGTKFETLVYGILCEEKKFGYMIPRDETEGFFTKENVAKSLRLVMEEEEGKVYRENVKDMKGVFGDLDRQDRYVDSFLDFLVAHR
;
A
#
# COMPACT_ATOMS: atom_id res chain seq x y z
N MET A 1 -4.63 34.39 -26.07
CA MET A 1 -5.59 33.61 -25.26
C MET A 1 -4.82 32.41 -24.71
N HIS A 2 -4.39 32.49 -23.45
CA HIS A 2 -3.72 31.37 -22.77
C HIS A 2 -4.79 30.42 -22.26
N THR A 3 -4.87 29.22 -22.84
CA THR A 3 -5.64 28.12 -22.26
C THR A 3 -4.81 27.55 -21.10
N SER A 4 -5.17 27.94 -19.89
CA SER A 4 -4.78 27.26 -18.66
C SER A 4 -5.16 25.79 -18.79
N HIS A 5 -4.16 24.91 -18.85
CA HIS A 5 -4.38 23.49 -18.63
C HIS A 5 -4.79 23.40 -17.17
N GLY A 6 -6.09 23.22 -16.93
CA GLY A 6 -6.62 22.96 -15.60
C GLY A 6 -5.85 21.78 -15.03
N GLU A 7 -5.10 22.04 -13.97
CA GLU A 7 -4.58 21.02 -13.09
C GLU A 7 -5.81 20.19 -12.68
N ILE A 8 -5.89 18.95 -13.19
CA ILE A 8 -6.90 18.02 -12.69
C ILE A 8 -6.54 17.87 -11.23
N ASP A 9 -7.36 18.46 -10.36
CA ASP A 9 -7.33 18.22 -8.93
C ASP A 9 -7.65 16.73 -8.74
N ARG A 10 -6.61 15.90 -8.87
CA ARG A 10 -6.74 14.45 -8.77
C ARG A 10 -6.89 14.17 -7.30
N PHE A 11 -8.13 14.02 -6.84
CA PHE A 11 -8.40 13.53 -5.50
C PHE A 11 -7.59 12.23 -5.28
N PRO A 12 -6.66 12.22 -4.32
CA PRO A 12 -5.76 11.10 -4.15
C PRO A 12 -6.55 9.90 -3.62
N VAL A 13 -6.44 8.75 -4.29
CA VAL A 13 -7.11 7.50 -3.93
C VAL A 13 -6.16 6.63 -3.11
N VAL A 14 -6.63 6.10 -1.97
CA VAL A 14 -5.87 5.13 -1.17
C VAL A 14 -5.84 3.79 -1.89
N TYR A 15 -4.67 3.36 -2.36
CA TYR A 15 -4.47 2.00 -2.85
C TYR A 15 -4.10 1.06 -1.70
N VAL A 16 -4.81 -0.07 -1.61
CA VAL A 16 -4.53 -1.11 -0.61
C VAL A 16 -4.17 -2.41 -1.31
N GLY A 17 -2.96 -2.90 -1.07
CA GLY A 17 -2.48 -4.17 -1.58
C GLY A 17 -1.31 -4.71 -0.77
N PHE A 18 -1.36 -6.00 -0.43
CA PHE A 18 -0.40 -6.65 0.48
C PHE A 18 0.71 -7.45 -0.23
N GLY A 19 0.71 -7.50 -1.57
CA GLY A 19 1.64 -8.33 -2.32
C GLY A 19 1.47 -9.83 -2.00
N SER A 20 2.44 -10.66 -2.39
CA SER A 20 2.42 -12.12 -2.10
C SER A 20 2.95 -12.49 -0.72
N GLU A 21 3.69 -11.58 -0.09
CA GLU A 21 4.49 -11.85 1.11
C GLU A 21 3.69 -11.60 2.40
N ALA A 22 2.91 -10.51 2.46
CA ALA A 22 2.09 -10.20 3.61
C ALA A 22 0.70 -10.86 3.51
N LYS A 23 0.27 -11.47 4.62
CA LYS A 23 -0.99 -12.19 4.75
C LYS A 23 -1.69 -11.75 6.03
N PRO A 24 -2.41 -10.61 6.01
CA PRO A 24 -3.09 -10.11 7.20
C PRO A 24 -4.06 -11.14 7.78
N SER A 25 -4.16 -11.17 9.10
CA SER A 25 -5.17 -11.92 9.85
C SER A 25 -6.59 -11.37 9.60
N GLN A 26 -7.64 -12.14 9.93
CA GLN A 26 -9.02 -11.65 9.88
C GLN A 26 -9.21 -10.38 10.74
N THR A 27 -8.56 -10.33 11.91
CA THR A 27 -8.55 -9.15 12.78
C THR A 27 -7.94 -7.95 12.08
N GLU A 28 -6.80 -8.11 11.42
CA GLU A 28 -6.15 -7.02 10.67
C GLU A 28 -7.00 -6.58 9.48
N ILE A 29 -7.61 -7.51 8.72
CA ILE A 29 -8.54 -7.21 7.62
C ILE A 29 -9.72 -6.37 8.14
N ASN A 30 -10.29 -6.72 9.29
CA ASN A 30 -11.36 -5.96 9.91
C ASN A 30 -10.89 -4.55 10.32
N SER A 31 -9.72 -4.44 10.94
CA SER A 31 -9.14 -3.13 11.29
C SER A 31 -8.89 -2.26 10.06
N ILE A 32 -8.39 -2.82 8.96
CA ILE A 32 -8.18 -2.10 7.70
C ILE A 32 -9.51 -1.63 7.12
N ALA A 33 -10.49 -2.54 6.99
CA ALA A 33 -11.79 -2.23 6.42
C ALA A 33 -12.48 -1.11 7.21
N LEU A 34 -12.60 -1.28 8.53
CA LEU A 34 -13.23 -0.26 9.37
C LEU A 34 -12.40 1.03 9.42
N GLY A 35 -11.08 0.96 9.28
CA GLY A 35 -10.20 2.13 9.20
C GLY A 35 -10.39 2.92 7.90
N LEU A 36 -10.56 2.24 6.76
CA LEU A 36 -10.93 2.85 5.48
C LEU A 36 -12.34 3.45 5.54
N GLU A 37 -13.26 2.78 6.23
CA GLU A 37 -14.59 3.31 6.46
C GLU A 37 -14.51 4.61 7.29
N LEU A 38 -13.83 4.57 8.43
CA LEU A 38 -13.63 5.69 9.36
C LEU A 38 -12.82 6.85 8.78
N SER A 39 -11.92 6.60 7.82
CA SER A 39 -11.09 7.65 7.23
C SER A 39 -11.92 8.61 6.38
N GLY A 40 -13.00 8.13 5.75
CA GLY A 40 -13.78 8.89 4.78
C GLY A 40 -13.13 9.01 3.40
N LEU A 41 -11.90 8.50 3.24
CA LEU A 41 -11.12 8.65 2.02
C LEU A 41 -11.61 7.74 0.89
N PRO A 42 -11.44 8.15 -0.37
CA PRO A 42 -11.65 7.25 -1.49
C PRO A 42 -10.56 6.17 -1.54
N PHE A 43 -10.93 4.94 -1.87
CA PHE A 43 -9.99 3.82 -1.88
C PHE A 43 -10.23 2.80 -2.99
N PHE A 44 -9.14 2.13 -3.38
CA PHE A 44 -9.17 0.94 -4.20
C PHE A 44 -8.38 -0.17 -3.51
N TRP A 45 -9.06 -1.27 -3.16
CA TRP A 45 -8.46 -2.37 -2.42
C TRP A 45 -8.47 -3.66 -3.22
N VAL A 46 -7.28 -4.20 -3.51
CA VAL A 46 -7.11 -5.56 -4.00
C VAL A 46 -7.06 -6.54 -2.82
N LEU A 47 -8.18 -7.19 -2.54
CA LEU A 47 -8.33 -8.15 -1.45
C LEU A 47 -8.03 -9.58 -1.94
N LYS A 48 -7.03 -10.21 -1.34
CA LYS A 48 -6.77 -11.65 -1.53
C LYS A 48 -7.62 -12.45 -0.55
N THR A 49 -8.66 -13.10 -1.06
CA THR A 49 -9.62 -13.83 -0.23
C THR A 49 -9.06 -15.13 0.34
N ARG A 50 -8.02 -15.71 -0.27
CA ARG A 50 -7.31 -16.90 0.27
C ARG A 50 -5.84 -16.57 0.44
N ARG A 51 -5.27 -16.82 1.63
CA ARG A 51 -3.88 -16.46 1.95
C ARG A 51 -2.88 -17.57 1.62
N GLY A 52 -3.30 -18.69 1.03
CA GLY A 52 -2.38 -19.73 0.55
C GLY A 52 -3.04 -21.07 0.24
N PRO A 53 -2.26 -22.09 -0.16
CA PRO A 53 -2.78 -23.44 -0.42
C PRO A 53 -3.38 -24.10 0.84
N TRP A 54 -2.83 -23.78 2.00
CA TRP A 54 -3.18 -24.34 3.30
C TRP A 54 -4.23 -23.52 4.08
N ASP A 55 -4.58 -22.34 3.57
CA ASP A 55 -5.53 -21.45 4.20
C ASP A 55 -6.92 -21.72 3.62
N THR A 56 -7.67 -22.56 4.32
CA THR A 56 -8.98 -23.05 3.89
C THR A 56 -10.10 -22.04 4.15
N GLU A 57 -9.95 -21.22 5.18
CA GLU A 57 -10.92 -20.18 5.57
C GLU A 57 -10.65 -18.89 4.79
N PRO A 58 -11.60 -18.44 3.96
CA PRO A 58 -11.46 -17.16 3.29
C PRO A 58 -11.53 -16.02 4.31
N VAL A 59 -10.76 -14.95 4.08
CA VAL A 59 -10.99 -13.71 4.82
C VAL A 59 -12.23 -13.01 4.30
N GLU A 60 -13.02 -12.50 5.23
CA GLU A 60 -14.27 -11.79 4.94
C GLU A 60 -14.16 -10.32 5.32
N LEU A 61 -14.99 -9.49 4.69
CA LEU A 61 -15.11 -8.08 5.07
C LEU A 61 -16.19 -7.96 6.15
N PRO A 62 -16.12 -6.91 7.00
CA PRO A 62 -17.21 -6.61 7.91
C PRO A 62 -18.55 -6.51 7.16
N GLU A 63 -19.60 -7.02 7.79
CA GLU A 63 -20.96 -6.99 7.22
C GLU A 63 -21.34 -5.57 6.79
N GLY A 64 -21.89 -5.43 5.59
CA GLY A 64 -22.34 -4.15 5.04
C GLY A 64 -21.23 -3.18 4.62
N PHE A 65 -19.96 -3.58 4.67
CA PHE A 65 -18.83 -2.67 4.39
C PHE A 65 -18.85 -2.11 2.96
N GLU A 66 -19.08 -2.96 1.97
CA GLU A 66 -19.09 -2.53 0.56
C GLU A 66 -20.26 -1.59 0.28
N GLU A 67 -21.41 -1.83 0.89
CA GLU A 67 -22.59 -0.97 0.80
C GLU A 67 -22.35 0.40 1.44
N ARG A 68 -21.76 0.43 2.65
CA ARG A 68 -21.46 1.69 3.36
C ARG A 68 -20.35 2.51 2.69
N THR A 69 -19.56 1.91 1.80
CA THR A 69 -18.43 2.58 1.15
C THR A 69 -18.57 2.72 -0.36
N ALA A 70 -19.69 2.27 -0.95
CA ALA A 70 -19.88 2.14 -2.40
C ALA A 70 -19.66 3.43 -3.21
N GLU A 71 -19.89 4.59 -2.60
CA GLU A 71 -19.75 5.91 -3.24
C GLU A 71 -18.29 6.37 -3.41
N ARG A 72 -17.35 5.75 -2.70
CA ARG A 72 -15.95 6.19 -2.64
C ARG A 72 -14.93 5.05 -2.67
N GLY A 73 -15.38 3.81 -2.51
CA GLY A 73 -14.54 2.63 -2.32
C GLY A 73 -14.86 1.55 -3.35
N MET A 74 -13.80 0.91 -3.87
CA MET A 74 -13.93 -0.31 -4.67
C MET A 74 -13.06 -1.42 -4.09
N VAL A 75 -13.66 -2.59 -3.85
CA VAL A 75 -12.95 -3.81 -3.47
C VAL A 75 -12.89 -4.78 -4.63
N TRP A 76 -11.67 -5.11 -5.06
CA TRP A 76 -11.41 -6.14 -6.05
C TRP A 76 -10.96 -7.44 -5.37
N ARG A 77 -11.81 -8.47 -5.41
CA ARG A 77 -11.50 -9.79 -4.84
C ARG A 77 -10.64 -10.61 -5.82
N GLN A 78 -9.38 -10.83 -5.47
CA GLN A 78 -8.48 -11.67 -6.26
C GLN A 78 -8.65 -13.15 -5.87
N GLY A 79 -9.09 -13.97 -6.84
CA GLY A 79 -9.15 -15.43 -6.72
C GLY A 79 -7.78 -16.12 -6.85
N ARG A 80 -7.77 -17.46 -6.94
CA ARG A 80 -6.53 -18.22 -7.17
C ARG A 80 -5.97 -17.94 -8.57
N ALA A 81 -5.02 -17.02 -8.69
CA ALA A 81 -4.12 -16.97 -9.85
C ALA A 81 -2.73 -16.42 -9.47
N HIS A 82 -1.75 -17.20 -9.93
CA HIS A 82 -0.30 -17.04 -10.01
C HIS A 82 0.36 -15.78 -9.44
N GLY A 83 1.39 -16.05 -8.62
CA GLY A 83 2.22 -15.06 -7.94
C GLY A 83 2.70 -13.95 -8.85
N THR A 84 2.12 -12.77 -8.66
CA THR A 84 2.81 -11.52 -8.89
C THR A 84 3.71 -11.32 -7.67
N LYS A 85 5.00 -11.59 -7.85
CA LYS A 85 6.02 -11.26 -6.85
C LYS A 85 6.19 -9.75 -6.87
N PHE A 86 5.72 -9.09 -5.82
CA PHE A 86 6.25 -7.80 -5.41
C PHE A 86 7.08 -8.11 -4.17
N GLU A 87 8.41 -8.03 -4.31
CA GLU A 87 9.35 -8.21 -3.22
C GLU A 87 9.20 -7.02 -2.26
N THR A 88 8.70 -7.26 -1.05
CA THR A 88 8.54 -6.24 -0.02
C THR A 88 9.12 -6.77 1.29
N LEU A 89 10.44 -6.96 1.34
CA LEU A 89 11.15 -7.27 2.58
C LEU A 89 12.48 -6.54 2.70
N VAL A 90 12.52 -5.22 2.43
CA VAL A 90 13.60 -4.32 2.91
C VAL A 90 13.10 -2.90 3.26
N TYR A 91 11.89 -2.51 2.85
CA TYR A 91 11.50 -1.09 2.84
C TYR A 91 11.07 -0.47 4.19
N GLY A 92 10.70 -1.25 5.22
CA GLY A 92 10.14 -0.68 6.46
C GLY A 92 11.05 0.34 7.15
N ILE A 93 12.33 -0.01 7.32
CA ILE A 93 13.33 0.84 8.00
C ILE A 93 13.67 2.07 7.15
N LEU A 94 13.90 1.87 5.84
CA LEU A 94 14.24 2.95 4.93
C LEU A 94 13.08 3.95 4.75
N CYS A 95 11.84 3.46 4.72
CA CYS A 95 10.62 4.28 4.65
C CYS A 95 10.52 5.25 5.82
N GLU A 96 10.83 4.79 7.02
CA GLU A 96 10.76 5.59 8.24
C GLU A 96 11.88 6.64 8.28
N GLU A 97 13.14 6.24 8.06
CA GLU A 97 14.28 7.16 8.06
C GLU A 97 14.15 8.28 7.03
N LYS A 98 13.67 7.94 5.82
CA LYS A 98 13.53 8.89 4.71
C LYS A 98 12.14 9.51 4.63
N LYS A 99 11.23 9.17 5.55
CA LYS A 99 9.84 9.66 5.62
C LYS A 99 9.10 9.60 4.27
N PHE A 100 9.28 8.55 3.48
CA PHE A 100 8.45 8.31 2.28
C PHE A 100 7.42 7.18 2.50
N GLY A 101 7.39 6.61 3.71
CA GLY A 101 6.33 5.75 4.19
C GLY A 101 6.01 6.06 5.65
N TYR A 102 4.76 5.83 6.03
CA TYR A 102 4.30 5.99 7.41
C TYR A 102 3.93 4.62 7.98
N MET A 103 4.54 4.23 9.10
CA MET A 103 4.18 2.99 9.79
C MET A 103 2.95 3.23 10.66
N ILE A 104 1.89 2.46 10.42
CA ILE A 104 0.68 2.51 11.25
C ILE A 104 1.04 2.07 12.68
N PRO A 105 0.78 2.90 13.70
CA PRO A 105 1.04 2.52 15.09
C PRO A 105 0.28 1.25 15.46
N ARG A 106 1.00 0.33 16.09
CA ARG A 106 0.45 -0.91 16.65
C ARG A 106 0.22 -0.73 18.14
N ASP A 107 -0.82 -1.36 18.64
CA ASP A 107 -1.04 -1.50 20.08
C ASP A 107 0.14 -2.25 20.70
N GLU A 108 0.71 -1.72 21.79
CA GLU A 108 1.89 -2.30 22.44
C GLU A 108 1.61 -3.61 23.18
N THR A 109 0.34 -3.86 23.53
CA THR A 109 -0.09 -5.05 24.26
C THR A 109 -0.42 -6.19 23.31
N GLU A 110 -1.18 -5.89 22.26
CA GLU A 110 -1.69 -6.89 21.30
C GLU A 110 -0.84 -6.99 20.02
N GLY A 111 0.04 -6.02 19.75
CA GLY A 111 0.90 -5.97 18.56
C GLY A 111 0.17 -5.71 17.24
N PHE A 112 -1.15 -5.47 17.28
CA PHE A 112 -2.00 -5.17 16.12
C PHE A 112 -2.33 -3.69 16.01
N PHE A 113 -2.55 -3.20 14.79
CA PHE A 113 -3.10 -1.87 14.59
C PHE A 113 -4.63 -1.88 14.72
N THR A 114 -5.18 -0.80 15.28
CA THR A 114 -6.63 -0.59 15.39
C THR A 114 -7.18 0.13 14.15
N LYS A 115 -8.50 0.07 13.96
CA LYS A 115 -9.19 0.85 12.92
C LYS A 115 -8.97 2.36 13.08
N GLU A 116 -8.89 2.86 14.31
CA GLU A 116 -8.59 4.26 14.62
C GLU A 116 -7.18 4.64 14.17
N ASN A 117 -6.19 3.78 14.42
CA ASN A 117 -4.81 4.02 14.00
C ASN A 117 -4.71 4.00 12.48
N VAL A 118 -5.38 3.07 11.80
CA VAL A 118 -5.47 3.05 10.33
C VAL A 118 -6.07 4.36 9.81
N ALA A 119 -7.24 4.77 10.32
CA ALA A 119 -7.93 5.96 9.84
C ALA A 119 -7.11 7.25 10.07
N LYS A 120 -6.51 7.41 11.26
CA LYS A 120 -5.65 8.55 11.58
C LYS A 120 -4.41 8.58 10.69
N SER A 121 -3.75 7.44 10.48
CA SER A 121 -2.55 7.35 9.64
C SER A 121 -2.85 7.72 8.19
N LEU A 122 -3.99 7.27 7.66
CA LEU A 122 -4.41 7.59 6.31
C LEU A 122 -4.70 9.09 6.15
N ARG A 123 -5.46 9.71 7.06
CA ARG A 123 -5.74 11.15 7.01
C ARG A 123 -4.47 11.99 7.16
N LEU A 124 -3.59 11.61 8.09
CA LEU A 124 -2.29 12.25 8.25
C LEU A 124 -1.55 12.32 6.90
N VAL A 125 -1.34 11.17 6.27
CA VAL A 125 -0.57 11.08 5.02
C VAL A 125 -1.29 11.71 3.83
N MET A 126 -2.62 11.68 3.78
CA MET A 126 -3.39 12.04 2.58
C MET A 126 -3.93 13.48 2.60
N GLU A 127 -4.23 14.03 3.77
CA GLU A 127 -4.95 15.30 3.93
C GLU A 127 -4.21 16.30 4.82
N GLU A 128 -3.67 15.85 5.95
CA GLU A 128 -3.12 16.77 6.97
C GLU A 128 -1.82 17.43 6.49
N GLU A 129 -1.54 18.63 7.02
CA GLU A 129 -0.32 19.40 6.68
C GLU A 129 0.93 18.73 7.24
N GLU A 130 0.82 18.12 8.43
CA GLU A 130 1.87 17.36 9.09
C GLU A 130 2.36 16.18 8.22
N GLY A 131 1.46 15.59 7.43
CA GLY A 131 1.81 14.50 6.53
C GLY A 131 2.34 14.94 5.16
N LYS A 132 2.41 16.25 4.88
CA LYS A 132 2.93 16.78 3.62
C LYS A 132 4.35 16.31 3.32
N VAL A 133 5.17 16.12 4.36
CA VAL A 133 6.54 15.56 4.24
C VAL A 133 6.54 14.19 3.55
N TYR A 134 5.56 13.32 3.83
CA TYR A 134 5.46 12.01 3.18
C TYR A 134 5.11 12.13 1.70
N ARG A 135 4.18 13.05 1.37
CA ARG A 135 3.75 13.30 -0.01
C ARG A 135 4.86 13.93 -0.87
N GLU A 136 5.68 14.79 -0.28
CA GLU A 136 6.81 15.42 -0.96
C GLU A 136 7.98 14.46 -1.15
N ASN A 137 8.37 13.73 -0.10
CA ASN A 137 9.52 12.82 -0.17
C ASN A 137 9.32 11.66 -1.16
N VAL A 138 8.08 11.18 -1.35
CA VAL A 138 7.78 10.16 -2.37
C VAL A 138 8.06 10.67 -3.80
N LYS A 139 7.88 11.97 -4.07
CA LYS A 139 8.16 12.55 -5.40
C LYS A 139 9.65 12.49 -5.72
N ASP A 140 10.49 12.78 -4.73
CA ASP A 140 11.95 12.67 -4.86
C ASP A 140 12.38 11.21 -5.03
N MET A 141 11.67 10.29 -4.37
CA MET A 141 11.97 8.86 -4.41
C MET A 141 11.51 8.14 -5.68
N LYS A 142 10.62 8.75 -6.46
CA LYS A 142 10.25 8.27 -7.79
C LYS A 142 11.47 8.12 -8.70
N GLY A 143 12.46 9.01 -8.60
CA GLY A 143 13.69 8.94 -9.39
C GLY A 143 14.66 7.82 -8.98
N VAL A 144 14.51 7.25 -7.79
CA VAL A 144 15.38 6.18 -7.26
C VAL A 144 14.77 4.81 -7.53
N PHE A 145 13.47 4.63 -7.26
CA PHE A 145 12.79 3.35 -7.43
C PHE A 145 12.10 3.17 -8.78
N GLY A 146 11.82 4.26 -9.50
CA GLY A 146 11.15 4.24 -10.81
C GLY A 146 12.09 4.29 -12.02
N ASP A 147 13.40 4.43 -11.81
CA ASP A 147 14.41 4.38 -12.88
C ASP A 147 14.75 2.91 -13.20
N LEU A 148 13.84 2.27 -13.92
CA LEU A 148 13.97 0.88 -14.36
C LEU A 148 15.24 0.69 -15.21
N ASP A 149 15.59 1.68 -16.05
CA ASP A 149 16.81 1.63 -16.88
C ASP A 149 18.08 1.57 -16.03
N ARG A 150 18.10 2.21 -14.87
CA ARG A 150 19.23 2.14 -13.93
C ARG A 150 19.24 0.84 -13.15
N GLN A 151 18.08 0.32 -12.76
CA GLN A 151 17.98 -0.99 -12.09
C GLN A 151 18.42 -2.13 -13.01
N ASP A 152 17.94 -2.14 -14.25
CA ASP A 152 18.31 -3.12 -15.26
C ASP A 152 19.82 -3.07 -15.54
N ARG A 153 20.41 -1.88 -15.68
CA ARG A 153 21.87 -1.73 -15.84
C ARG A 153 22.68 -2.27 -14.66
N TYR A 154 22.20 -2.15 -13.42
CA TYR A 154 22.89 -2.73 -12.26
C TYR A 154 22.82 -4.26 -12.28
N VAL A 155 21.68 -4.83 -12.66
CA VAL A 155 21.50 -6.27 -12.81
C VAL A 155 22.37 -6.79 -13.96
N ASP A 156 22.35 -6.14 -15.12
CA ASP A 156 23.15 -6.50 -16.28
C ASP A 156 24.64 -6.44 -15.97
N SER A 157 25.12 -5.37 -15.32
CA SER A 157 26.53 -5.25 -14.92
C SER A 157 26.96 -6.34 -13.94
N PHE A 158 26.06 -6.75 -13.04
CA PHE A 158 26.31 -7.84 -12.10
C PHE A 158 26.33 -9.21 -12.80
N LEU A 159 25.41 -9.44 -13.74
CA LEU A 159 25.40 -10.64 -14.58
C LEU A 159 26.66 -10.73 -15.44
N ASP A 160 27.08 -9.62 -16.06
CA ASP A 160 28.32 -9.53 -16.83
C ASP A 160 29.54 -9.85 -15.96
N PHE A 161 29.58 -9.35 -14.73
CA PHE A 161 30.64 -9.66 -13.78
C PHE A 161 30.69 -11.17 -13.45
N LEU A 162 29.54 -11.79 -13.20
CA LEU A 162 29.44 -13.22 -12.92
C LEU A 162 29.79 -14.11 -14.12
N VAL A 163 29.48 -13.66 -15.34
CA VAL A 163 29.85 -14.35 -16.58
C VAL A 163 31.34 -14.21 -16.86
N ALA A 164 31.92 -13.04 -16.60
CA ALA A 164 33.34 -12.77 -16.83
C ALA A 164 34.28 -13.43 -15.82
N HIS A 165 33.79 -13.80 -14.63
CA HIS A 165 34.59 -14.42 -13.55
C HIS A 165 34.15 -15.84 -13.22
N ARG A 166 33.69 -16.57 -14.23
CA ARG A 166 33.28 -17.97 -14.13
C ARG A 166 34.46 -18.93 -14.26
#